data_AF-A0A1W6MWX3-F1
#
_entry.id   AF-A0A1W6MWX3-F1
#
_cell.length_a   1.000
_cell.length_b   1.000
_cell.length_c   1.000
_cell.angle_alpha   90.00
_cell.angle_beta   90.00
_cell.angle_gamma   90.00
#
_symmetry.space_group_name_H-M   'P 1'
#
loop_
_entity.id
_entity.type
_entity.pdbx_description
1 polymer ?
#
loop_
_entity_poly.entity_id
_entity_poly.type
_entity_poly.pdbx_seq_one_letter_code
_entity_poly.pdbx_strand_id
1 'polypeptide(L)'
;MRRQVHKVLHLTLSVLMFTSALGCGAFAQSAKPRPANSELSRYGSDWECKRGFRRQDDSCLEVKAPDHAFLAYSTYGRGWECRYGYAEKGGQCIAVQLPANSYLDPNSEDSWRCLAGYRQSRVGCDLIQVPENAFLSENAGAKGWECERGFRATQFACVKLVLPDHAYLTTDGDEWKCDRGFEMKNRVACIAVQVPVHAVFIGETYGRQWRCNRGFELKGDGCAPIQLPTNAHLDSSGNAWECDRPYQSVGSGCVME
;
A
#
# COMPACT_ATOMS: atom_id res chain seq x y z
N MET A 1 25.16 25.31 -66.96
CA MET A 1 24.10 25.35 -67.98
C MET A 1 23.87 23.94 -68.53
N ARG A 2 22.60 23.58 -68.70
CA ARG A 2 22.03 22.64 -69.68
C ARG A 2 22.44 21.15 -69.64
N ARG A 3 21.39 20.36 -69.34
CA ARG A 3 21.12 19.01 -69.87
C ARG A 3 21.38 18.91 -71.37
N GLN A 4 21.85 17.76 -71.84
CA GLN A 4 21.27 16.91 -72.89
C GLN A 4 22.13 15.62 -72.98
N VAL A 5 21.63 14.39 -72.77
CA VAL A 5 20.65 13.54 -73.51
C VAL A 5 21.31 12.68 -74.60
N HIS A 6 21.07 11.35 -74.50
CA HIS A 6 21.17 10.28 -75.53
C HIS A 6 22.58 9.70 -75.81
N LYS A 7 22.79 8.41 -76.13
CA LYS A 7 21.94 7.27 -76.51
C LYS A 7 22.74 5.95 -76.37
N VAL A 8 21.99 4.87 -76.19
CA VAL A 8 22.25 3.42 -76.30
C VAL A 8 23.43 2.95 -77.19
N LEU A 9 24.20 1.94 -76.74
CA LEU A 9 24.65 0.83 -77.61
C LEU A 9 25.06 -0.42 -76.80
N HIS A 10 24.59 -1.58 -77.28
CA HIS A 10 24.84 -2.94 -76.81
C HIS A 10 26.31 -3.37 -76.95
N LEU A 11 26.81 -4.27 -76.09
CA LEU A 11 27.22 -5.63 -76.48
C LEU A 11 27.78 -6.43 -75.28
N THR A 12 27.40 -7.70 -75.26
CA THR A 12 27.76 -8.77 -74.32
C THR A 12 29.09 -9.48 -74.67
N LEU A 13 29.63 -10.19 -73.66
CA LEU A 13 30.71 -11.22 -73.71
C LEU A 13 32.14 -10.66 -73.87
N SER A 14 33.17 -11.03 -73.09
CA SER A 14 33.49 -12.35 -72.57
C SER A 14 34.53 -12.29 -71.44
N VAL A 15 34.36 -13.19 -70.48
CA VAL A 15 35.27 -13.76 -69.47
C VAL A 15 36.78 -13.52 -69.65
N LEU A 16 37.43 -13.00 -68.60
CA LEU A 16 38.80 -13.38 -68.22
C LEU A 16 38.88 -13.56 -66.70
N MET A 17 39.07 -14.81 -66.27
CA MET A 17 39.40 -15.18 -64.89
C MET A 17 40.82 -14.68 -64.58
N PHE A 18 40.95 -13.77 -63.59
CA PHE A 18 42.21 -13.48 -62.93
C PHE A 18 42.08 -13.78 -61.44
N THR A 19 42.96 -14.66 -60.98
CA THR A 19 43.05 -15.20 -59.64
C THR A 19 43.44 -14.13 -58.62
N SER A 20 42.79 -14.14 -57.46
CA SER A 20 43.25 -13.42 -56.26
C SER A 20 42.92 -14.27 -55.03
N ALA A 21 43.92 -15.02 -54.58
CA ALA A 21 43.89 -15.75 -53.32
C ALA A 21 43.90 -14.75 -52.15
N LEU A 22 42.72 -14.29 -51.73
CA LEU A 22 42.54 -13.72 -50.40
C LEU A 22 42.52 -14.88 -49.41
N GLY A 23 43.69 -15.23 -48.91
CA GLY A 23 43.82 -16.08 -47.73
C GLY A 23 43.13 -15.39 -46.56
N CYS A 24 41.93 -15.85 -46.20
CA CYS A 24 41.35 -15.58 -44.89
C CYS A 24 42.25 -16.28 -43.86
N GLY A 25 43.26 -15.56 -43.37
CA GLY A 25 43.91 -15.91 -42.12
C GLY A 25 42.89 -15.78 -40.99
N ALA A 26 42.18 -16.85 -40.69
CA ALA A 26 41.46 -16.98 -39.44
C ALA A 26 42.50 -17.03 -38.33
N PHE A 27 42.84 -15.88 -37.75
CA PHE A 27 43.54 -15.82 -36.47
C PHE A 27 42.60 -16.43 -35.42
N ALA A 28 42.79 -17.71 -35.13
CA ALA A 28 42.31 -18.29 -33.90
C ALA A 28 42.95 -17.49 -32.76
N GLN A 29 42.20 -16.62 -32.09
CA GLN A 29 42.61 -16.12 -30.80
C GLN A 29 42.73 -17.35 -29.91
N SER A 30 43.97 -17.70 -29.55
CA SER A 30 44.22 -18.68 -28.51
C SER A 30 43.41 -18.25 -27.29
N ALA A 31 42.45 -19.08 -26.89
CA ALA A 31 41.67 -18.81 -25.69
C ALA A 31 42.67 -18.63 -24.54
N LYS A 32 42.73 -17.42 -23.97
CA LYS A 32 43.60 -17.15 -22.83
C LYS A 32 43.33 -18.23 -21.78
N PRO A 33 44.38 -18.91 -21.25
CA PRO A 33 44.18 -19.92 -20.24
C PRO A 33 43.43 -19.29 -19.06
N ARG A 34 42.37 -19.97 -18.64
CA ARG A 34 41.48 -19.50 -17.56
C ARG A 34 42.30 -19.37 -16.26
N PRO A 35 42.21 -18.25 -15.52
CA PRO A 35 43.01 -18.07 -14.32
C PRO A 35 42.68 -19.11 -13.24
N ALA A 36 43.65 -19.39 -12.37
CA ALA A 36 43.42 -20.24 -11.21
C ALA A 36 42.28 -19.67 -10.34
N ASN A 37 41.56 -20.55 -9.64
CA ASN A 37 40.44 -20.18 -8.76
C ASN A 37 39.26 -19.48 -9.46
N SER A 38 39.06 -19.75 -10.75
CA SER A 38 37.89 -19.33 -11.52
C SER A 38 37.02 -20.51 -11.96
N GLU A 39 35.76 -20.23 -12.29
CA GLU A 39 34.78 -21.14 -12.86
C GLU A 39 34.06 -20.49 -14.06
N LEU A 40 33.32 -21.28 -14.85
CA LEU A 40 32.52 -20.72 -15.95
C LEU A 40 31.39 -19.89 -15.35
N SER A 41 31.23 -18.64 -15.81
CA SER A 41 30.06 -17.85 -15.45
C SER A 41 28.78 -18.57 -15.87
N ARG A 42 27.71 -18.38 -15.10
CA ARG A 42 26.38 -18.94 -15.36
C ARG A 42 25.87 -18.70 -16.80
N TYR A 43 26.32 -17.64 -17.47
CA TYR A 43 25.89 -17.25 -18.83
C TYR A 43 26.93 -17.56 -19.93
N GLY A 44 27.95 -18.38 -19.63
CA GLY A 44 28.69 -19.18 -20.60
C GLY A 44 29.71 -18.49 -21.50
N SER A 45 29.87 -17.17 -21.42
CA SER A 45 30.81 -16.41 -22.26
C SER A 45 32.01 -15.81 -21.52
N ASP A 46 31.95 -15.76 -20.18
CA ASP A 46 33.04 -15.27 -19.32
C ASP A 46 33.31 -16.22 -18.15
N TRP A 47 34.35 -15.96 -17.36
CA TRP A 47 34.64 -16.64 -16.11
C TRP A 47 34.31 -15.77 -14.90
N GLU A 48 34.00 -16.42 -13.78
CA GLU A 48 33.86 -15.78 -12.47
C GLU A 48 34.78 -16.42 -11.45
N CYS A 49 35.16 -15.69 -10.41
CA CYS A 49 35.99 -16.26 -9.36
C CYS A 49 35.17 -17.22 -8.50
N LYS A 50 35.80 -18.33 -8.09
CA LYS A 50 35.20 -19.23 -7.11
C LYS A 50 34.94 -18.49 -5.80
N ARG A 51 33.99 -18.97 -5.01
CA ARG A 51 33.70 -18.42 -3.67
C ARG A 51 34.99 -18.29 -2.84
N GLY A 52 35.14 -17.13 -2.19
CA GLY A 52 36.34 -16.79 -1.42
C GLY A 52 37.46 -16.17 -2.27
N PHE A 53 37.22 -15.96 -3.56
CA PHE A 53 38.12 -15.23 -4.45
C PHE A 53 37.38 -14.08 -5.13
N ARG A 54 38.08 -12.98 -5.38
CA ARG A 54 37.56 -11.81 -6.09
C ARG A 54 38.35 -11.56 -7.36
N ARG A 55 37.66 -11.04 -8.38
CA ARG A 55 38.29 -10.69 -9.65
C ARG A 55 39.12 -9.43 -9.49
N GLN A 56 40.40 -9.53 -9.82
CA GLN A 56 41.31 -8.39 -9.98
C GLN A 56 42.05 -8.59 -11.30
N ASP A 57 41.74 -7.74 -12.28
CA ASP A 57 42.20 -7.84 -13.66
C ASP A 57 41.91 -9.24 -14.27
N ASP A 58 42.94 -9.91 -14.79
CA ASP A 58 42.89 -11.26 -15.35
C ASP A 58 43.20 -12.35 -14.30
N SER A 59 42.86 -12.12 -13.01
CA SER A 59 43.16 -13.06 -11.92
C SER A 59 42.10 -13.10 -10.82
N CYS A 60 42.05 -14.22 -10.11
CA CYS A 60 41.23 -14.41 -8.91
C CYS A 60 42.11 -14.39 -7.67
N LEU A 61 42.04 -13.29 -6.92
CA LEU A 61 42.77 -13.17 -5.66
C LEU A 61 41.91 -13.63 -4.49
N GLU A 62 42.52 -14.33 -3.57
CA GLU A 62 41.88 -14.77 -2.33
C GLU A 62 41.38 -13.57 -1.53
N VAL A 63 40.13 -13.67 -1.06
CA VAL A 63 39.50 -12.69 -0.19
C VAL A 63 39.88 -13.03 1.24
N LYS A 64 40.67 -12.15 1.86
CA LYS A 64 40.94 -12.23 3.29
C LYS A 64 39.85 -11.47 4.05
N ALA A 65 38.93 -12.22 4.65
CA ALA A 65 37.91 -11.65 5.52
C ALA A 65 38.57 -11.17 6.83
N PRO A 66 38.28 -9.94 7.29
CA PRO A 66 38.74 -9.47 8.60
C PRO A 66 38.00 -10.18 9.75
N ASP A 67 38.41 -9.91 10.99
CA ASP A 67 37.68 -10.37 12.17
C ASP A 67 36.21 -9.93 12.12
N HIS A 68 35.32 -10.78 12.64
CA HIS A 68 33.87 -10.59 12.63
C HIS A 68 33.21 -10.49 11.23
N ALA A 69 33.91 -10.88 10.17
CA ALA A 69 33.34 -11.05 8.84
C ALA A 69 33.11 -12.52 8.47
N PHE A 70 32.36 -12.74 7.40
CA PHE A 70 32.26 -14.02 6.69
C PHE A 70 32.36 -13.79 5.18
N LEU A 71 32.77 -14.83 4.44
CA LEU A 71 32.89 -14.75 2.99
C LEU A 71 31.50 -14.68 2.35
N ALA A 72 31.27 -13.58 1.63
CA ALA A 72 30.05 -13.34 0.88
C ALA A 72 29.96 -14.31 -0.31
N TYR A 73 28.75 -14.54 -0.80
CA TYR A 73 28.54 -15.33 -2.02
C TYR A 73 28.83 -14.52 -3.30
N SER A 74 28.81 -13.19 -3.22
CA SER A 74 29.12 -12.31 -4.35
C SER A 74 30.61 -12.37 -4.71
N THR A 75 30.90 -12.56 -5.99
CA THR A 75 32.23 -12.49 -6.60
C THR A 75 32.66 -11.05 -6.94
N TYR A 76 31.73 -10.09 -6.77
CA TYR A 76 31.90 -8.66 -6.96
C TYR A 76 31.94 -7.93 -5.60
N GLY A 77 32.69 -6.82 -5.53
CA GLY A 77 32.85 -6.02 -4.32
C GLY A 77 33.96 -6.55 -3.40
N ARG A 78 33.76 -6.46 -2.08
CA ARG A 78 34.77 -6.85 -1.08
C ARG A 78 34.92 -8.37 -0.92
N GLY A 79 33.91 -9.15 -1.31
CA GLY A 79 33.88 -10.60 -1.17
C GLY A 79 33.65 -11.10 0.26
N TRP A 80 33.33 -10.20 1.19
CA TRP A 80 32.97 -10.50 2.57
C TRP A 80 31.91 -9.53 3.07
N GLU A 81 31.14 -10.01 4.04
CA GLU A 81 30.08 -9.30 4.75
C GLU A 81 30.35 -9.37 6.25
N CYS A 82 29.92 -8.34 6.98
CA CYS A 82 30.04 -8.33 8.43
C CYS A 82 29.00 -9.25 9.06
N ARG A 83 29.37 -9.89 10.17
CA ARG A 83 28.40 -10.64 10.98
C ARG A 83 27.39 -9.68 11.58
N TYR A 84 26.19 -10.19 11.86
CA TYR A 84 25.14 -9.44 12.55
C TYR A 84 25.68 -8.72 13.79
N GLY A 85 25.38 -7.43 13.91
CA GLY A 85 25.87 -6.56 14.98
C GLY A 85 27.23 -5.93 14.71
N TYR A 86 27.79 -6.07 13.51
CA TYR A 86 29.02 -5.42 13.08
C TYR A 86 28.80 -4.62 11.79
N ALA A 87 29.30 -3.40 11.75
CA ALA A 87 29.23 -2.51 10.60
C ALA A 87 30.59 -2.43 9.88
N GLU A 88 30.55 -2.27 8.56
CA GLU A 88 31.78 -2.07 7.79
C GLU A 88 32.33 -0.66 7.97
N LYS A 89 33.60 -0.56 8.38
CA LYS A 89 34.30 0.72 8.47
C LYS A 89 35.77 0.54 8.14
N GLY A 90 36.19 1.07 6.99
CA GLY A 90 37.60 1.09 6.58
C GLY A 90 38.15 -0.31 6.29
N GLY A 91 37.31 -1.22 5.75
CA GLY A 91 37.73 -2.59 5.46
C GLY A 91 37.80 -3.51 6.67
N GLN A 92 37.20 -3.12 7.80
CA GLN A 92 37.04 -3.93 9.00
C GLN A 92 35.57 -4.00 9.40
N CYS A 93 35.21 -5.05 10.13
CA CYS A 93 33.90 -5.16 10.78
C CYS A 93 34.02 -4.71 12.24
N ILE A 94 33.39 -3.59 12.58
CA ILE A 94 33.44 -3.00 13.91
C ILE A 94 32.07 -3.18 14.57
N ALA A 95 32.07 -3.58 15.84
CA ALA A 95 30.83 -3.78 16.60
C ALA A 95 29.98 -2.50 16.61
N VAL A 96 28.70 -2.65 16.26
CA VAL A 96 27.72 -1.57 16.28
C VAL A 96 27.56 -1.06 17.72
N GLN A 97 27.77 0.23 17.91
CA GLN A 97 27.59 0.87 19.21
C GLN A 97 26.11 1.13 19.45
N LEU A 98 25.57 0.50 20.49
CA LEU A 98 24.18 0.65 20.87
C LEU A 98 24.02 1.80 21.88
N PRO A 99 23.19 2.83 21.59
CA PRO A 99 22.82 3.80 22.60
C PRO A 99 22.03 3.13 23.74
N ALA A 100 21.92 3.82 24.89
CA ALA A 100 21.07 3.36 25.98
C ALA A 100 19.62 3.13 25.49
N ASN A 101 18.98 2.08 26.00
CA ASN A 101 17.60 1.70 25.65
C ASN A 101 17.38 1.31 24.18
N SER A 102 18.39 0.70 23.55
CA SER A 102 18.30 0.18 22.18
C SER A 102 18.69 -1.29 22.08
N TYR A 103 18.34 -1.91 20.97
CA TYR A 103 18.71 -3.28 20.61
C TYR A 103 18.98 -3.37 19.09
N LEU A 104 19.77 -4.35 18.66
CA LEU A 104 20.03 -4.56 17.22
C LEU A 104 18.73 -4.96 16.50
N ASP A 105 18.50 -4.39 15.32
CA ASP A 105 17.34 -4.72 14.49
C ASP A 105 17.50 -6.13 13.91
N PRO A 106 16.63 -7.10 14.23
CA PRO A 106 16.74 -8.46 13.71
C PRO A 106 16.65 -8.55 12.18
N ASN A 107 16.12 -7.51 11.52
CA ASN A 107 15.90 -7.46 10.07
C ASN A 107 16.99 -6.67 9.33
N SER A 108 18.05 -6.25 10.02
CA SER A 108 19.15 -5.48 9.45
C SER A 108 20.48 -5.93 10.06
N GLU A 109 21.54 -5.87 9.27
CA GLU A 109 22.86 -6.38 9.65
C GLU A 109 23.55 -5.49 10.68
N ASP A 110 23.33 -4.18 10.59
CA ASP A 110 24.10 -3.15 11.31
C ASP A 110 23.26 -2.01 11.91
N SER A 111 21.93 -2.08 11.84
CA SER A 111 21.04 -1.08 12.45
C SER A 111 20.48 -1.50 13.81
N TRP A 112 19.87 -0.55 14.50
CA TRP A 112 19.30 -0.71 15.83
C TRP A 112 17.92 -0.08 15.94
N ARG A 113 17.13 -0.54 16.91
CA ARG A 113 15.81 -0.03 17.28
C ARG A 113 15.76 0.30 18.76
N CYS A 114 14.83 1.16 19.14
CA CYS A 114 14.59 1.47 20.55
C CYS A 114 13.79 0.36 21.23
N LEU A 115 14.11 0.07 22.49
CA LEU A 115 13.30 -0.81 23.33
C LEU A 115 11.86 -0.28 23.44
N ALA A 116 10.92 -1.18 23.71
CA ALA A 116 9.54 -0.79 23.99
C ALA A 116 9.47 0.29 25.09
N GLY A 117 8.66 1.32 24.86
CA GLY A 117 8.59 2.49 25.74
C GLY A 117 9.60 3.60 25.43
N TYR A 118 10.45 3.43 24.42
CA TYR A 118 11.39 4.45 23.96
C TYR A 118 11.17 4.79 22.49
N ARG A 119 11.44 6.05 22.12
CA ARG A 119 11.36 6.55 20.74
C ARG A 119 12.71 7.03 20.26
N GLN A 120 12.95 6.89 18.96
CA GLN A 120 14.20 7.33 18.35
C GLN A 120 14.32 8.86 18.39
N SER A 121 15.49 9.33 18.83
CA SER A 121 15.89 10.73 18.85
C SER A 121 17.15 10.93 18.00
N ARG A 122 17.68 12.16 17.96
CA ARG A 122 18.91 12.44 17.19
C ARG A 122 20.15 11.71 17.73
N VAL A 123 20.14 11.37 19.03
CA VAL A 123 21.32 10.85 19.73
C VAL A 123 21.10 9.45 20.31
N GLY A 124 19.88 8.90 20.24
CA GLY A 124 19.59 7.57 20.78
C GLY A 124 18.09 7.32 20.95
N CYS A 125 17.73 6.79 22.12
CA CYS A 125 16.37 6.40 22.46
C CYS A 125 15.88 7.17 23.69
N ASP A 126 14.91 8.04 23.48
CA ASP A 126 14.31 8.86 24.55
C ASP A 126 13.08 8.15 25.11
N LEU A 127 12.89 8.21 26.43
CA LEU A 127 11.73 7.62 27.09
C LEU A 127 10.44 8.30 26.59
N ILE A 128 9.46 7.49 26.20
CA ILE A 128 8.11 7.96 25.87
C ILE A 128 7.43 8.37 27.17
N GLN A 129 7.09 9.65 27.28
CA GLN A 129 6.28 10.17 28.37
C GLN A 129 4.83 9.79 28.11
N VAL A 130 4.32 8.83 28.88
CA VAL A 130 2.93 8.38 28.81
C VAL A 130 2.10 9.23 29.78
N PRO A 131 1.11 10.00 29.30
CA PRO A 131 0.27 10.81 30.18
C PRO A 131 -0.71 9.94 30.99
N GLU A 132 -1.40 10.55 31.95
CA GLU A 132 -2.48 9.88 32.69
C GLU A 132 -3.60 9.42 31.76
N ASN A 133 -4.21 8.27 32.05
CA ASN A 133 -5.25 7.61 31.24
C ASN A 133 -4.77 7.23 29.83
N ALA A 134 -3.49 6.85 29.70
CA ALA A 134 -2.88 6.38 28.48
C ALA A 134 -2.01 5.15 28.73
N PHE A 135 -1.76 4.38 27.68
CA PHE A 135 -0.88 3.21 27.70
C PHE A 135 0.06 3.21 26.50
N LEU A 136 1.20 2.55 26.64
CA LEU A 136 2.15 2.37 25.52
C LEU A 136 1.51 1.53 24.42
N SER A 137 1.60 2.02 23.19
CA SER A 137 1.12 1.28 22.01
C SER A 137 2.13 1.43 20.88
N GLU A 138 2.50 0.31 20.27
CA GLU A 138 3.37 0.28 19.08
C GLU A 138 2.63 0.80 17.83
N ASN A 139 1.30 0.77 17.85
CA ASN A 139 0.45 1.25 16.74
C ASN A 139 0.20 2.77 16.81
N ALA A 140 0.58 3.42 17.91
CA ALA A 140 0.38 4.85 18.14
C ALA A 140 1.29 5.79 17.32
N GLY A 141 2.08 5.22 16.39
CA GLY A 141 3.03 5.96 15.57
C GLY A 141 4.02 6.78 16.41
N ALA A 142 4.22 8.04 16.02
CA ALA A 142 5.23 8.91 16.65
C ALA A 142 4.96 9.25 18.13
N LYS A 143 3.70 9.15 18.60
CA LYS A 143 3.36 9.39 20.02
C LYS A 143 3.83 8.22 20.89
N GLY A 144 3.71 7.00 20.38
CA GLY A 144 4.05 5.77 21.10
C GLY A 144 3.12 5.43 22.27
N TRP A 145 1.97 6.10 22.38
CA TRP A 145 0.93 5.84 23.36
C TRP A 145 -0.46 6.09 22.80
N GLU A 146 -1.44 5.37 23.32
CA GLU A 146 -2.87 5.49 23.04
C GLU A 146 -3.62 5.82 24.33
N CYS A 147 -4.76 6.48 24.21
CA CYS A 147 -5.62 6.75 25.36
C CYS A 147 -6.38 5.50 25.78
N GLU A 148 -6.62 5.37 27.08
CA GLU A 148 -7.58 4.42 27.60
C GLU A 148 -8.97 4.68 27.00
N ARG A 149 -9.76 3.62 26.86
CA ARG A 149 -11.13 3.69 26.34
C ARG A 149 -11.95 4.70 27.15
N GLY A 150 -12.64 5.60 26.46
CA GLY A 150 -13.40 6.70 27.08
C GLY A 150 -12.60 7.99 27.22
N PHE A 151 -11.37 8.04 26.71
CA PHE A 151 -10.55 9.24 26.66
C PHE A 151 -10.15 9.54 25.22
N ARG A 152 -10.03 10.83 24.92
CA ARG A 152 -9.61 11.33 23.61
C ARG A 152 -8.21 11.93 23.70
N ALA A 153 -7.37 11.58 22.72
CA ALA A 153 -6.02 12.10 22.63
C ALA A 153 -6.01 13.58 22.25
N THR A 154 -5.27 14.36 23.01
CA THR A 154 -4.80 15.70 22.63
C THR A 154 -3.33 15.61 22.21
N GLN A 155 -2.64 16.75 22.11
CA GLN A 155 -1.21 16.76 21.80
C GLN A 155 -0.37 16.09 22.91
N PHE A 156 -0.76 16.26 24.18
CA PHE A 156 0.06 15.86 25.33
C PHE A 156 -0.68 15.14 26.45
N ALA A 157 -2.00 14.89 26.30
CA ALA A 157 -2.81 14.29 27.34
C ALA A 157 -4.00 13.51 26.77
N CYS A 158 -4.57 12.63 27.60
CA CYS A 158 -5.85 11.97 27.35
C CYS A 158 -6.94 12.67 28.15
N VAL A 159 -7.92 13.22 27.46
CA VAL A 159 -9.02 13.96 28.07
C VAL A 159 -10.27 13.09 28.07
N LYS A 160 -10.90 12.94 29.24
CA LYS A 160 -12.10 12.11 29.41
C LYS A 160 -13.22 12.59 28.50
N LEU A 161 -13.85 11.66 27.79
CA LEU A 161 -15.07 11.92 27.03
C LEU A 161 -16.25 12.04 28.01
N VAL A 162 -16.95 13.15 27.90
CA VAL A 162 -18.24 13.34 28.58
C VAL A 162 -19.33 12.88 27.61
N LEU A 163 -20.05 11.83 28.00
CA LEU A 163 -21.14 11.28 27.20
C LEU A 163 -22.45 11.93 27.65
N PRO A 164 -23.26 12.46 26.73
CA PRO A 164 -24.62 12.86 27.06
C PRO A 164 -25.50 11.62 27.31
N ASP A 165 -26.70 11.84 27.83
CA ASP A 165 -27.71 10.79 27.92
C ASP A 165 -27.99 10.19 26.53
N HIS A 166 -28.27 8.90 26.49
CA HIS A 166 -28.49 8.12 25.27
C HIS A 166 -27.29 8.08 24.31
N ALA A 167 -26.07 8.10 24.84
CA ALA A 167 -24.85 7.92 24.07
C ALA A 167 -24.01 6.75 24.59
N TYR A 168 -23.26 6.13 23.67
CA TYR A 168 -22.33 5.05 23.95
C TYR A 168 -21.00 5.27 23.22
N LEU A 169 -19.92 4.71 23.74
CA LEU A 169 -18.59 4.79 23.13
C LEU A 169 -18.51 3.97 21.83
N THR A 170 -17.84 4.50 20.81
CA THR A 170 -17.51 3.74 19.59
C THR A 170 -16.61 2.54 19.90
N THR A 171 -16.42 1.64 18.92
CA THR A 171 -15.50 0.51 19.07
C THR A 171 -14.09 0.96 19.44
N ASP A 172 -13.59 2.02 18.80
CA ASP A 172 -12.27 2.60 19.07
C ASP A 172 -12.22 3.27 20.45
N GLY A 173 -13.36 3.78 20.94
CA GLY A 173 -13.52 4.25 22.31
C GLY A 173 -12.98 5.67 22.57
N ASP A 174 -12.53 6.36 21.52
CA ASP A 174 -12.10 7.75 21.52
C ASP A 174 -13.19 8.72 21.02
N GLU A 175 -14.35 8.18 20.63
CA GLU A 175 -15.55 8.88 20.22
C GLU A 175 -16.82 8.24 20.82
N TRP A 176 -17.96 8.90 20.66
CA TRP A 176 -19.26 8.38 21.06
C TRP A 176 -20.31 8.55 19.96
N LYS A 177 -21.33 7.71 20.00
CA LYS A 177 -22.51 7.74 19.12
C LYS A 177 -23.78 7.70 19.95
N CYS A 178 -24.89 8.14 19.36
CA CYS A 178 -26.19 8.05 20.00
C CYS A 178 -26.75 6.63 19.93
N ASP A 179 -27.46 6.21 20.97
CA ASP A 179 -28.22 4.97 21.01
C ASP A 179 -29.19 4.88 19.83
N ARG A 180 -29.53 3.66 19.44
CA ARG A 180 -30.52 3.43 18.38
C ARG A 180 -31.84 4.12 18.76
N GLY A 181 -32.37 4.94 17.85
CA GLY A 181 -33.58 5.75 18.11
C GLY A 181 -33.27 7.19 18.53
N PHE A 182 -31.99 7.54 18.69
CA PHE A 182 -31.53 8.89 18.98
C PHE A 182 -30.60 9.40 17.87
N GLU A 183 -30.62 10.70 17.64
CA GLU A 183 -29.77 11.38 16.68
C GLU A 183 -28.94 12.48 17.35
N MET A 184 -27.73 12.72 16.81
CA MET A 184 -26.79 13.67 17.36
C MET A 184 -27.24 15.11 17.07
N LYS A 185 -27.34 15.92 18.12
CA LYS A 185 -27.63 17.35 18.03
C LYS A 185 -26.47 18.17 18.58
N ASN A 186 -25.96 19.07 17.74
CA ASN A 186 -24.88 20.02 18.08
C ASN A 186 -23.61 19.36 18.68
N ARG A 187 -23.37 18.07 18.42
CA ARG A 187 -22.25 17.29 18.98
C ARG A 187 -22.18 17.22 20.51
N VAL A 188 -23.26 17.56 21.20
CA VAL A 188 -23.30 17.61 22.67
C VAL A 188 -24.52 16.90 23.26
N ALA A 189 -25.46 16.45 22.43
CA ALA A 189 -26.67 15.78 22.88
C ALA A 189 -27.11 14.70 21.90
N CYS A 190 -27.78 13.69 22.43
CA CYS A 190 -28.56 12.73 21.67
C CYS A 190 -30.04 13.01 21.93
N ILE A 191 -30.79 13.31 20.86
CA ILE A 191 -32.23 13.57 20.95
C ILE A 191 -33.00 12.45 20.29
N ALA A 192 -34.16 12.09 20.85
CA ALA A 192 -34.99 11.06 20.27
C ALA A 192 -35.42 11.45 18.85
N VAL A 193 -35.24 10.52 17.90
CA VAL A 193 -35.69 10.67 16.53
C VAL A 193 -37.19 10.88 16.51
N GLN A 194 -37.62 11.99 15.91
CA GLN A 194 -39.04 12.28 15.74
C GLN A 194 -39.59 11.44 14.59
N VAL A 195 -40.46 10.48 14.93
CA VAL A 195 -41.17 9.65 13.95
C VAL A 195 -42.55 10.27 13.74
N PRO A 196 -42.89 10.74 12.53
CA PRO A 196 -44.18 11.35 12.27
C PRO A 196 -45.32 10.32 12.31
N VAL A 197 -46.55 10.81 12.40
CA VAL A 197 -47.75 9.94 12.31
C VAL A 197 -47.74 9.19 10.98
N HIS A 198 -48.19 7.93 11.01
CA HIS A 198 -48.17 7.02 9.86
C HIS A 198 -46.76 6.66 9.35
N ALA A 199 -45.74 6.78 10.20
CA ALA A 199 -44.40 6.26 9.94
C ALA A 199 -43.97 5.24 11.00
N VAL A 200 -42.94 4.48 10.66
CA VAL A 200 -42.27 3.51 11.54
C VAL A 200 -40.76 3.77 11.54
N PHE A 201 -40.15 3.71 12.72
CA PHE A 201 -38.70 3.76 12.86
C PHE A 201 -38.05 2.51 12.26
N ILE A 202 -37.03 2.71 11.43
CA ILE A 202 -36.26 1.63 10.80
C ILE A 202 -34.81 1.62 11.25
N GLY A 203 -34.31 2.73 11.79
CA GLY A 203 -32.95 2.86 12.35
C GLY A 203 -31.87 2.42 11.37
N GLU A 204 -31.94 2.93 10.15
CA GLU A 204 -30.91 2.73 9.14
C GLU A 204 -29.64 3.51 9.53
N THR A 205 -28.46 2.98 9.21
CA THR A 205 -27.19 3.64 9.54
C THR A 205 -27.01 4.96 8.78
N TYR A 206 -27.65 5.09 7.61
CA TYR A 206 -27.57 6.25 6.74
C TYR A 206 -28.97 6.61 6.24
N GLY A 207 -29.19 7.89 5.96
CA GLY A 207 -30.48 8.37 5.47
C GLY A 207 -31.52 8.54 6.57
N ARG A 208 -32.79 8.55 6.17
CA ARG A 208 -33.91 8.82 7.07
C ARG A 208 -34.14 7.64 8.01
N GLN A 209 -34.26 7.93 9.30
CA GLN A 209 -34.37 6.93 10.37
C GLN A 209 -35.74 6.26 10.47
N TRP A 210 -36.69 6.68 9.65
CA TRP A 210 -38.07 6.19 9.60
C TRP A 210 -38.55 6.10 8.14
N ARG A 211 -39.57 5.28 7.91
CA ARG A 211 -40.29 5.20 6.63
C ARG A 211 -41.80 5.27 6.85
N CYS A 212 -42.54 5.69 5.82
CA CYS A 212 -43.99 5.70 5.88
C CYS A 212 -44.55 4.27 5.96
N ASN A 213 -45.64 4.12 6.71
CA ASN A 213 -46.40 2.88 6.75
C ASN A 213 -47.02 2.58 5.38
N ARG A 214 -47.29 1.31 5.08
CA ARG A 214 -47.96 0.91 3.83
C ARG A 214 -49.30 1.68 3.68
N GLY A 215 -49.54 2.24 2.50
CA GLY A 215 -50.67 3.11 2.20
C GLY A 215 -50.38 4.62 2.37
N PHE A 216 -49.17 4.98 2.79
CA PHE A 216 -48.73 6.37 2.94
C PHE A 216 -47.48 6.65 2.12
N GLU A 217 -47.42 7.81 1.50
CA GLU A 217 -46.27 8.31 0.76
C GLU A 217 -45.59 9.46 1.51
N LEU A 218 -44.32 9.68 1.20
CA LEU A 218 -43.55 10.76 1.77
C LEU A 218 -44.05 12.11 1.24
N LYS A 219 -44.39 13.05 2.13
CA LYS A 219 -44.76 14.41 1.78
C LYS A 219 -44.13 15.40 2.75
N GLY A 220 -43.08 16.09 2.30
CA GLY A 220 -42.25 16.94 3.16
C GLY A 220 -41.55 16.10 4.24
N ASP A 221 -41.74 16.50 5.50
CA ASP A 221 -41.18 15.81 6.68
C ASP A 221 -42.16 14.82 7.34
N GLY A 222 -43.23 14.44 6.63
CA GLY A 222 -44.25 13.53 7.13
C GLY A 222 -44.74 12.53 6.10
N CYS A 223 -45.75 11.76 6.49
CA CYS A 223 -46.39 10.75 5.66
C CYS A 223 -47.85 11.14 5.40
N ALA A 224 -48.25 11.14 4.12
CA ALA A 224 -49.61 11.45 3.69
C ALA A 224 -50.27 10.21 3.07
N PRO A 225 -51.58 10.02 3.23
CA PRO A 225 -52.27 8.86 2.66
C PRO A 225 -52.24 8.91 1.13
N ILE A 226 -51.87 7.79 0.53
CA ILE A 226 -51.86 7.62 -0.93
C ILE A 226 -53.31 7.69 -1.42
N GLN A 227 -53.55 8.59 -2.37
CA GLN A 227 -54.83 8.65 -3.08
C GLN A 227 -54.79 7.62 -4.22
N LEU A 228 -55.44 6.48 -4.00
CA LEU A 228 -55.53 5.42 -5.01
C LEU A 228 -56.56 5.82 -6.08
N PRO A 229 -56.16 5.96 -7.36
CA PRO A 229 -57.12 6.13 -8.44
C PRO A 229 -57.90 4.82 -8.67
N THR A 230 -59.03 4.92 -9.38
CA THR A 230 -59.79 3.74 -9.80
C THR A 230 -58.94 2.82 -10.67
N ASN A 231 -59.05 1.51 -10.47
CA ASN A 231 -58.26 0.46 -11.15
C ASN A 231 -56.75 0.51 -10.85
N ALA A 232 -56.39 0.83 -9.60
CA ALA A 232 -55.03 0.78 -9.11
C ALA A 232 -54.94 0.06 -7.75
N HIS A 233 -53.77 -0.49 -7.47
CA HIS A 233 -53.42 -1.06 -6.17
C HIS A 233 -52.08 -0.49 -5.68
N LEU A 234 -51.84 -0.64 -4.38
CA LEU A 234 -50.53 -0.30 -3.80
C LEU A 234 -49.46 -1.25 -4.34
N ASP A 235 -48.32 -0.69 -4.73
CA ASP A 235 -47.19 -1.45 -5.25
C ASP A 235 -46.58 -2.38 -4.17
N SER A 236 -45.52 -3.09 -4.56
CA SER A 236 -44.80 -3.98 -3.63
C SER A 236 -44.17 -3.24 -2.44
N SER A 237 -43.70 -2.00 -2.64
CA SER A 237 -43.18 -1.17 -1.54
C SER A 237 -44.28 -0.78 -0.55
N GLY A 238 -45.49 -0.57 -1.06
CA GLY A 238 -46.64 -0.10 -0.31
C GLY A 238 -46.63 1.39 -0.05
N ASN A 239 -45.62 2.12 -0.55
CA ASN A 239 -45.50 3.56 -0.42
C ASN A 239 -45.68 4.27 -1.79
N ALA A 240 -46.09 3.52 -2.82
CA ALA A 240 -46.55 3.99 -4.11
C ALA A 240 -47.73 3.12 -4.60
N TRP A 241 -48.20 3.37 -5.82
CA TRP A 241 -49.27 2.59 -6.45
C TRP A 241 -48.96 2.32 -7.92
N GLU A 242 -49.55 1.25 -8.44
CA GLU A 242 -49.48 0.87 -9.85
C GLU A 242 -50.88 0.48 -10.36
N CYS A 243 -51.10 0.58 -11.67
CA CYS A 243 -52.39 0.23 -12.26
C CYS A 243 -52.63 -1.28 -12.23
N ASP A 244 -53.87 -1.67 -11.96
CA ASP A 244 -54.31 -3.05 -12.14
C ASP A 244 -54.20 -3.43 -13.62
N ARG A 245 -53.77 -4.64 -13.95
CA ARG A 245 -53.77 -5.09 -15.34
C ARG A 245 -55.21 -5.28 -15.82
N PRO A 246 -55.58 -4.85 -17.05
CA PRO A 246 -54.75 -4.34 -18.15
C PRO A 246 -54.63 -2.79 -18.24
N TYR A 247 -55.01 -2.05 -17.20
CA TYR A 247 -55.01 -0.59 -17.22
C TYR A 247 -53.58 -0.01 -17.23
N GLN A 248 -53.40 1.12 -17.89
CA GLN A 248 -52.13 1.84 -17.98
C GLN A 248 -52.19 3.21 -17.31
N SER A 249 -51.05 3.67 -16.79
CA SER A 249 -50.94 4.95 -16.08
C SER A 249 -50.96 6.13 -17.06
N VAL A 250 -51.98 6.98 -16.97
CA VAL A 250 -52.09 8.23 -17.73
C VAL A 250 -52.37 9.38 -16.77
N GLY A 251 -51.41 10.29 -16.64
CA GLY A 251 -51.49 11.38 -15.66
C GLY A 251 -51.56 10.84 -14.22
N SER A 252 -52.59 11.22 -13.48
CA SER A 252 -52.84 10.76 -12.11
C SER A 252 -53.89 9.64 -12.02
N GLY A 253 -54.14 8.91 -13.10
CA GLY A 253 -55.16 7.86 -13.16
C GLY A 253 -54.77 6.65 -14.00
N CYS A 254 -55.60 5.62 -13.93
CA CYS A 254 -55.46 4.39 -14.71
C CYS A 254 -56.58 4.29 -15.74
N VAL A 255 -56.22 4.17 -17.01
CA VAL A 255 -57.18 4.06 -18.12
C VAL A 255 -56.97 2.75 -18.87
N MET A 256 -58.07 2.19 -19.38
CA MET A 256 -58.02 1.03 -20.26
C MET A 256 -57.71 1.56 -21.65
N GLU A 257 -56.54 1.20 -22.18
CA GLU A 257 -56.19 1.40 -23.59
C GLU A 257 -56.76 0.28 -24.45
#